data_AF-A0A660YW03-F1
#
_entry.id   AF-A0A660YW03-F1
#
_cell.length_a   1.000
_cell.length_b   1.000
_cell.length_c   1.000
_cell.angle_alpha   90.00
_cell.angle_beta   90.00
_cell.angle_gamma   90.00
#
_symmetry.space_group_name_H-M   'P 1'
#
loop_
_entity.id
_entity.type
_entity.pdbx_description
1 polymer ?
#
loop_
_entity_poly.entity_id
_entity_poly.type
_entity_poly.pdbx_seq_one_letter_code
_entity_poly.pdbx_strand_id
1 'polypeptide(L)'
;IILFTILVPIIGLSLGKVSWGWEVHRYVNDHAVDYLPAEMSFFMEQRSYLQQHSTDPDADPLPGYYHYMDIDYYQEFFDGTLPHNMDNLIALYSSSIVQGNGIVPWIVEEWTDSLSTLMAGGKWDDAWQIAAELGHYAADSHQPLHLTLNYNGQLTGNNGIHSRHETQMINPYLSQLSLPTGTGIYWPNVIDSVFLYIEEIYPYVDSIIIADDLAYAQDPNYGATYYNIMWQELENLTTISIHKAILNLASLWRTAWENAGSPSPLGIDENNQIPNQHFLADAYPNPFNPTTRINYALSHSGFVTLTIYDLWGSTVQTLVSGFQKTGSYSVNFNASGLSSGVYFYKLKVGNYFVDTRKMMLLR
;
A
#
# COMPACT_ATOMS: atom_id res chain seq x y z
N ILE A 1 10.70 59.73 -8.88
CA ILE A 1 11.50 58.59 -9.36
C ILE A 1 10.49 57.47 -9.61
N ILE A 2 10.22 57.18 -10.87
CA ILE A 2 9.16 56.28 -11.35
C ILE A 2 9.85 55.02 -11.87
N LEU A 3 9.38 53.86 -11.38
CA LEU A 3 9.59 52.47 -11.85
C LEU A 3 11.03 51.91 -11.83
N PHE A 4 11.30 50.62 -11.62
CA PHE A 4 10.59 49.40 -12.06
C PHE A 4 10.74 48.27 -11.02
N THR A 5 9.62 47.71 -10.54
CA THR A 5 9.57 46.34 -10.00
C THR A 5 9.29 45.41 -11.17
N ILE A 6 10.30 44.66 -11.59
CA ILE A 6 10.14 43.60 -12.59
C ILE A 6 9.53 42.40 -11.87
N LEU A 7 8.21 42.27 -11.95
CA LEU A 7 7.53 40.99 -11.75
C LEU A 7 7.85 40.14 -12.98
N VAL A 8 8.79 39.20 -12.82
CA VAL A 8 8.99 38.12 -13.79
C VAL A 8 7.81 37.17 -13.61
N PRO A 9 6.94 36.95 -14.61
CA PRO A 9 5.97 35.88 -14.53
C PRO A 9 6.75 34.56 -14.62
N ILE A 10 6.72 33.76 -13.56
CA ILE A 10 7.14 32.36 -13.61
C ILE A 10 6.12 31.67 -14.50
N ILE A 11 6.43 31.59 -15.79
CA ILE A 11 5.73 30.73 -16.73
C ILE A 11 6.12 29.31 -16.32
N GLY A 12 5.23 28.65 -15.59
CA GLY A 12 5.32 27.23 -15.27
C GLY A 12 5.33 26.44 -16.57
N LEU A 13 6.52 26.11 -17.05
CA LEU A 13 6.71 25.01 -17.98
C LEU A 13 6.44 23.72 -17.20
N SER A 14 5.28 23.11 -17.42
CA SER A 14 5.00 21.74 -16.99
C SER A 14 5.87 20.79 -17.81
N LEU A 15 7.16 20.73 -17.48
CA LEU A 15 8.00 19.60 -17.85
C LEU A 15 7.50 18.44 -17.00
N GLY A 16 7.01 17.38 -17.66
CA GLY A 16 6.47 16.19 -17.01
C GLY A 16 7.42 15.75 -15.90
N LYS A 17 7.00 15.96 -14.65
CA LYS A 17 7.65 15.42 -13.47
C LYS A 17 7.39 13.92 -13.56
N VAL A 18 8.47 13.17 -13.79
CA VAL A 18 8.43 11.71 -13.72
C VAL A 18 8.35 11.40 -12.22
N SER A 19 7.29 10.70 -11.82
CA SER A 19 7.11 10.18 -10.46
C SER A 19 8.13 9.07 -10.17
N TRP A 20 8.13 8.43 -8.99
CA TRP A 20 9.07 7.33 -8.73
C TRP A 20 9.09 6.36 -9.90
N GLY A 21 10.25 5.77 -10.20
CA GLY A 21 10.32 4.74 -11.24
C GLY A 21 9.21 3.70 -11.03
N TRP A 22 8.48 3.34 -12.10
CA TRP A 22 7.28 2.49 -12.06
C TRP A 22 7.42 1.24 -11.18
N GLU A 23 8.64 0.72 -11.05
CA GLU A 23 8.98 -0.45 -10.25
C GLU A 23 8.82 -0.24 -8.73
N VAL A 24 9.08 0.95 -8.19
CA VAL A 24 8.94 1.19 -6.74
C VAL A 24 7.47 1.27 -6.34
N HIS A 25 6.63 1.96 -7.09
CA HIS A 25 5.17 1.98 -6.85
C HIS A 25 4.58 0.56 -6.84
N ARG A 26 4.98 -0.24 -7.83
CA ARG A 26 4.62 -1.66 -7.94
C ARG A 26 5.11 -2.47 -6.75
N TYR A 27 6.35 -2.26 -6.34
CA TYR A 27 6.96 -2.98 -5.22
C TYR A 27 6.28 -2.65 -3.90
N VAL A 28 5.99 -1.37 -3.63
CA VAL A 28 5.30 -0.95 -2.40
C VAL A 28 3.89 -1.56 -2.33
N ASN A 29 3.12 -1.48 -3.43
CA ASN A 29 1.77 -2.06 -3.49
C ASN A 29 1.79 -3.59 -3.36
N ASP A 30 2.73 -4.26 -4.03
CA ASP A 30 2.85 -5.72 -3.98
C ASP A 30 3.14 -6.26 -2.58
N HIS A 31 3.96 -5.53 -1.80
CA HIS A 31 4.38 -5.98 -0.48
C HIS A 31 3.47 -5.50 0.65
N ALA A 32 2.81 -4.33 0.52
CA ALA A 32 1.95 -3.80 1.58
C ALA A 32 0.82 -4.76 1.98
N VAL A 33 0.35 -5.61 1.06
CA VAL A 33 -0.70 -6.61 1.35
C VAL A 33 -0.26 -7.63 2.40
N ASP A 34 1.04 -7.91 2.53
CA ASP A 34 1.62 -8.84 3.51
C ASP A 34 1.57 -8.33 4.95
N TYR A 35 1.31 -7.03 5.13
CA TYR A 35 1.34 -6.37 6.43
C TYR A 35 -0.05 -6.05 6.97
N LEU A 36 -1.10 -6.52 6.30
CA LEU A 36 -2.48 -6.37 6.73
C LEU A 36 -2.89 -7.42 7.78
N PRO A 37 -3.88 -7.11 8.64
CA PRO A 37 -4.44 -8.08 9.57
C PRO A 37 -5.14 -9.24 8.82
N ALA A 38 -5.29 -10.39 9.49
CA ALA A 38 -5.78 -11.62 8.87
C ALA A 38 -7.22 -11.52 8.34
N GLU A 39 -8.01 -10.59 8.88
CA GLU A 39 -9.37 -10.24 8.47
C GLU A 39 -9.40 -9.59 7.09
N MET A 40 -8.30 -8.94 6.69
CA MET A 40 -8.12 -8.29 5.39
C MET A 40 -7.41 -9.18 4.38
N SER A 41 -7.40 -10.51 4.58
CA SER A 41 -6.69 -11.45 3.70
C SER A 41 -7.16 -11.40 2.24
N PHE A 42 -8.36 -10.86 1.97
CA PHE A 42 -8.89 -10.66 0.63
C PHE A 42 -8.05 -9.69 -0.23
N PHE A 43 -7.24 -8.81 0.37
CA PHE A 43 -6.26 -7.99 -0.37
C PHE A 43 -5.24 -8.84 -1.12
N MET A 44 -4.92 -10.04 -0.61
CA MET A 44 -3.99 -10.96 -1.28
C MET A 44 -4.50 -11.42 -2.64
N GLU A 45 -5.82 -11.58 -2.79
CA GLU A 45 -6.44 -11.96 -4.07
C GLU A 45 -6.31 -10.83 -5.10
N GLN A 46 -6.11 -9.59 -4.65
CA GLN A 46 -5.99 -8.39 -5.46
C GLN A 46 -4.54 -7.91 -5.62
N ARG A 47 -3.54 -8.60 -5.06
CA ARG A 47 -2.12 -8.20 -5.12
C ARG A 47 -1.68 -7.81 -6.52
N SER A 48 -1.96 -8.66 -7.52
CA SER A 48 -1.58 -8.38 -8.90
C SER A 48 -2.30 -7.18 -9.50
N TYR A 49 -3.56 -6.96 -9.13
CA TYR A 49 -4.32 -5.79 -9.56
C TYR A 49 -3.72 -4.51 -8.95
N LEU A 50 -3.54 -4.50 -7.62
CA LEU A 50 -2.97 -3.36 -6.89
C LEU A 50 -1.58 -2.99 -7.42
N GLN A 51 -0.74 -4.00 -7.67
CA GLN A 51 0.57 -3.79 -8.29
C GLN A 51 0.43 -3.18 -9.69
N GLN A 52 -0.40 -3.76 -10.57
CA GLN A 52 -0.53 -3.30 -11.95
C GLN A 52 -1.06 -1.87 -12.06
N HIS A 53 -2.01 -1.51 -11.21
CA HIS A 53 -2.72 -0.22 -11.23
C HIS A 53 -2.07 0.85 -10.35
N SER A 54 -0.98 0.52 -9.63
CA SER A 54 -0.21 1.47 -8.81
C SER A 54 0.46 2.61 -9.59
N THR A 55 0.55 2.49 -10.92
CA THR A 55 1.15 3.50 -11.80
C THR A 55 0.11 4.27 -12.62
N ASP A 56 -1.17 3.97 -12.45
CA ASP A 56 -2.25 4.64 -13.18
C ASP A 56 -2.26 6.16 -12.96
N PRO A 57 -1.99 6.70 -11.75
CA PRO A 57 -1.94 8.14 -11.54
C PRO A 57 -0.93 8.89 -12.43
N ASP A 58 0.16 8.25 -12.85
CA ASP A 58 1.13 8.83 -13.80
C ASP A 58 0.67 8.74 -15.26
N ALA A 59 -0.15 7.75 -15.57
CA ALA A 59 -0.66 7.50 -16.92
C ALA A 59 -1.90 8.35 -17.21
N ASP A 60 -2.69 8.63 -16.18
CA ASP A 60 -3.92 9.40 -16.24
C ASP A 60 -3.65 10.91 -16.30
N PRO A 61 -4.57 11.71 -16.87
CA PRO A 61 -4.43 13.16 -16.96
C PRO A 61 -4.75 13.85 -15.63
N LEU A 62 -4.21 13.33 -14.51
CA LEU A 62 -4.38 13.90 -13.18
C LEU A 62 -3.47 15.12 -12.97
N PRO A 63 -3.83 16.04 -12.07
CA PRO A 63 -3.01 17.21 -11.82
C PRO A 63 -1.67 16.82 -11.18
N GLY A 64 -0.56 17.23 -11.81
CA GLY A 64 0.78 16.89 -11.31
C GLY A 64 1.09 17.36 -9.89
N TYR A 65 0.33 18.33 -9.35
CA TYR A 65 0.47 18.78 -7.96
C TYR A 65 -0.09 17.77 -6.92
N TYR A 66 -0.61 16.62 -7.35
CA TYR A 66 -1.02 15.53 -6.45
C TYR A 66 0.15 14.68 -5.97
N HIS A 67 1.28 14.70 -6.68
CA HIS A 67 2.39 13.76 -6.50
C HIS A 67 3.49 14.26 -5.57
N TYR A 68 3.43 15.50 -5.10
CA TYR A 68 4.52 16.09 -4.33
C TYR A 68 3.99 17.09 -3.32
N MET A 69 4.87 17.52 -2.42
CA MET A 69 4.71 18.73 -1.63
C MET A 69 6.07 19.37 -1.42
N ASP A 70 6.28 20.57 -1.93
CA ASP A 70 7.49 21.35 -1.67
C ASP A 70 7.41 21.92 -0.22
N ILE A 71 7.59 21.03 0.78
CA ILE A 71 7.30 21.36 2.18
C ILE A 71 8.24 22.44 2.74
N ASP A 72 9.44 22.52 2.18
CA ASP A 72 10.46 23.52 2.47
C ASP A 72 10.17 24.91 1.89
N TYR A 73 9.06 25.07 1.17
CA TYR A 73 8.50 26.39 0.86
C TYR A 73 7.91 27.08 2.09
N TYR A 74 7.35 26.31 3.03
CA TYR A 74 6.56 26.84 4.14
C TYR A 74 7.45 27.10 5.36
N GLN A 75 7.49 28.34 5.85
CA GLN A 75 8.27 28.68 7.05
C GLN A 75 7.72 27.96 8.29
N GLU A 76 6.40 27.76 8.33
CA GLU A 76 5.71 27.07 9.42
C GLU A 76 6.17 25.62 9.59
N PHE A 77 6.65 24.96 8.53
CA PHE A 77 7.27 23.63 8.64
C PHE A 77 8.50 23.67 9.54
N PHE A 78 9.42 24.61 9.28
CA PHE A 78 10.64 24.77 10.09
C PHE A 78 10.35 25.26 11.52
N ASP A 79 9.25 25.99 11.69
CA ASP A 79 8.81 26.48 13.00
C ASP A 79 8.00 25.42 13.79
N GLY A 80 7.67 24.28 13.18
CA GLY A 80 6.85 23.22 13.78
C GLY A 80 5.38 23.64 13.99
N THR A 81 4.87 24.52 13.14
CA THR A 81 3.52 25.11 13.22
C THR A 81 2.71 24.98 11.92
N LEU A 82 3.18 24.16 10.97
CA LEU A 82 2.54 23.98 9.67
C LEU A 82 1.09 23.50 9.85
N PRO A 83 0.09 24.22 9.31
CA PRO A 83 -1.29 23.77 9.40
C PRO A 83 -1.52 22.49 8.59
N HIS A 84 -1.93 21.42 9.28
CA HIS A 84 -2.32 20.17 8.61
C HIS A 84 -3.70 20.27 7.95
N ASN A 85 -4.57 21.19 8.38
CA ASN A 85 -5.82 21.48 7.68
C ASN A 85 -5.55 22.38 6.47
N MET A 86 -5.94 21.91 5.28
CA MET A 86 -5.65 22.61 4.02
C MET A 86 -6.30 24.00 3.95
N ASP A 87 -7.51 24.19 4.47
CA ASP A 87 -8.19 25.49 4.45
C ASP A 87 -7.42 26.55 5.27
N ASN A 88 -6.82 26.15 6.38
CA ASN A 88 -5.96 27.03 7.17
C ASN A 88 -4.69 27.41 6.40
N LEU A 89 -4.07 26.47 5.68
CA LEU A 89 -2.90 26.77 4.84
C LEU A 89 -3.27 27.66 3.65
N ILE A 90 -4.43 27.41 3.03
CA ILE A 90 -5.01 28.26 1.96
C ILE A 90 -5.30 29.66 2.48
N ALA A 91 -5.73 29.82 3.73
CA ALA A 91 -5.94 31.14 4.33
C ALA A 91 -4.63 31.93 4.49
N LEU A 92 -3.50 31.24 4.71
CA LEU A 92 -2.16 31.85 4.80
C LEU A 92 -1.57 32.17 3.41
N TYR A 93 -1.70 31.25 2.46
CA TYR A 93 -0.95 31.29 1.20
C TYR A 93 -1.78 31.45 -0.08
N SER A 94 -3.12 31.37 -0.02
CA SER A 94 -4.03 31.21 -1.16
C SER A 94 -3.95 29.83 -1.84
N SER A 95 -5.07 29.41 -2.44
CA SER A 95 -5.19 28.10 -3.09
C SER A 95 -4.19 27.90 -4.24
N SER A 96 -3.87 28.94 -5.00
CA SER A 96 -2.91 28.84 -6.10
C SER A 96 -1.47 28.57 -5.63
N ILE A 97 -1.08 29.12 -4.47
CA ILE A 97 0.28 28.86 -3.93
C ILE A 97 0.32 27.48 -3.30
N VAL A 98 -0.73 27.08 -2.56
CA VAL A 98 -0.80 25.74 -1.97
C VAL A 98 -0.74 24.66 -3.05
N GLN A 99 -1.56 24.77 -4.11
CA GLN A 99 -1.49 23.84 -5.25
C GLN A 99 -0.15 23.94 -6.01
N GLY A 100 0.40 25.15 -6.15
CA GLY A 100 1.68 25.35 -6.82
C GLY A 100 2.87 24.66 -6.12
N ASN A 101 2.76 24.42 -4.82
CA ASN A 101 3.75 23.71 -4.00
C ASN A 101 3.32 22.28 -3.68
N GLY A 102 2.34 21.72 -4.37
CA GLY A 102 1.93 20.33 -4.19
C GLY A 102 1.08 20.05 -2.93
N ILE A 103 0.23 19.02 -3.01
CA ILE A 103 -0.77 18.68 -2.00
C ILE A 103 -0.83 17.19 -1.68
N VAL A 104 0.23 16.41 -1.95
CA VAL A 104 0.21 14.96 -1.74
C VAL A 104 -0.28 14.51 -0.35
N PRO A 105 -0.06 15.22 0.79
CA PRO A 105 -0.59 14.79 2.07
C PRO A 105 -2.12 14.70 2.12
N TRP A 106 -2.78 15.70 1.54
CA TRP A 106 -4.24 15.79 1.50
C TRP A 106 -4.83 14.83 0.46
N ILE A 107 -4.09 14.51 -0.60
CA ILE A 107 -4.47 13.47 -1.55
C ILE A 107 -4.44 12.09 -0.89
N VAL A 108 -3.43 11.80 -0.07
CA VAL A 108 -3.38 10.55 0.71
C VAL A 108 -4.58 10.45 1.66
N GLU A 109 -4.93 11.54 2.36
CA GLU A 109 -6.14 11.58 3.21
C GLU A 109 -7.42 11.38 2.39
N GLU A 110 -7.61 12.14 1.30
CA GLU A 110 -8.80 12.09 0.45
C GLU A 110 -9.01 10.70 -0.20
N TRP A 111 -7.94 10.04 -0.64
CA TRP A 111 -8.01 8.68 -1.19
C TRP A 111 -8.32 7.66 -0.10
N THR A 112 -7.83 7.86 1.13
CA THR A 112 -8.16 6.99 2.27
C THR A 112 -9.64 7.10 2.64
N ASP A 113 -10.19 8.32 2.67
CA ASP A 113 -11.61 8.57 2.93
C ASP A 113 -12.51 8.05 1.79
N SER A 114 -12.07 8.21 0.54
CA SER A 114 -12.74 7.66 -0.63
C SER A 114 -12.76 6.14 -0.59
N LEU A 115 -11.65 5.51 -0.23
CA LEU A 115 -11.55 4.06 -0.06
C LEU A 115 -12.51 3.57 1.03
N SER A 116 -12.54 4.27 2.17
CA SER A 116 -13.45 3.98 3.29
C SER A 116 -14.91 4.01 2.80
N THR A 117 -15.28 5.05 2.06
CA THR A 117 -16.64 5.25 1.55
C THR A 117 -17.05 4.15 0.56
N LEU A 118 -16.14 3.76 -0.34
CA LEU A 118 -16.39 2.70 -1.33
C LEU A 118 -16.54 1.34 -0.66
N MET A 119 -15.66 1.02 0.30
CA MET A 119 -15.74 -0.21 1.09
C MET A 119 -17.05 -0.28 1.89
N ALA A 120 -17.44 0.80 2.58
CA ALA A 120 -18.68 0.87 3.35
C ALA A 120 -19.92 0.71 2.46
N GLY A 121 -19.84 1.21 1.22
CA GLY A 121 -20.88 1.04 0.21
C GLY A 121 -20.86 -0.31 -0.52
N GLY A 122 -19.91 -1.20 -0.23
CA GLY A 122 -19.74 -2.48 -0.92
C GLY A 122 -19.32 -2.36 -2.39
N LYS A 123 -18.76 -1.21 -2.81
CA LYS A 123 -18.33 -0.94 -4.18
C LYS A 123 -16.89 -1.40 -4.41
N TRP A 124 -16.68 -2.71 -4.36
CA TRP A 124 -15.33 -3.28 -4.29
C TRP A 124 -14.51 -3.12 -5.57
N ASP A 125 -15.13 -3.14 -6.75
CA ASP A 125 -14.41 -2.90 -8.01
C ASP A 125 -13.78 -1.50 -8.03
N ASP A 126 -14.53 -0.47 -7.63
CA ASP A 126 -14.03 0.91 -7.50
C ASP A 126 -13.02 1.02 -6.34
N ALA A 127 -13.25 0.29 -5.23
CA ALA A 127 -12.36 0.30 -4.08
C ALA A 127 -10.96 -0.24 -4.43
N TRP A 128 -10.84 -1.24 -5.31
CA TRP A 128 -9.53 -1.75 -5.73
C TRP A 128 -8.74 -0.75 -6.54
N GLN A 129 -9.41 0.03 -7.40
CA GLN A 129 -8.77 1.11 -8.12
C GLN A 129 -8.24 2.16 -7.15
N ILE A 130 -9.08 2.66 -6.24
CA ILE A 130 -8.67 3.66 -5.25
C ILE A 130 -7.57 3.14 -4.33
N ALA A 131 -7.60 1.85 -3.94
CA ALA A 131 -6.56 1.26 -3.12
C ALA A 131 -5.19 1.22 -3.82
N ALA A 132 -5.15 0.94 -5.13
CA ALA A 132 -3.94 0.94 -5.93
C ALA A 132 -3.37 2.36 -6.09
N GLU A 133 -4.23 3.33 -6.41
CA GLU A 133 -3.86 4.75 -6.55
C GLU A 133 -3.42 5.37 -5.22
N LEU A 134 -4.06 5.01 -4.10
CA LEU A 134 -3.61 5.40 -2.76
C LEU A 134 -2.18 4.90 -2.51
N GLY A 135 -1.84 3.71 -2.99
CA GLY A 135 -0.48 3.19 -2.94
C GLY A 135 0.52 3.99 -3.77
N HIS A 136 0.08 4.64 -4.85
CA HIS A 136 0.90 5.57 -5.61
C HIS A 136 1.29 6.79 -4.77
N TYR A 137 0.29 7.51 -4.26
CA TYR A 137 0.50 8.75 -3.49
C TYR A 137 1.19 8.49 -2.14
N ALA A 138 0.93 7.32 -1.54
CA ALA A 138 1.69 6.86 -0.38
C ALA A 138 3.16 6.64 -0.72
N ALA A 139 3.50 6.07 -1.88
CA ALA A 139 4.91 5.95 -2.28
C ALA A 139 5.54 7.34 -2.55
N ASP A 140 4.86 8.21 -3.30
CA ASP A 140 5.31 9.59 -3.60
C ASP A 140 5.69 10.38 -2.36
N SER A 141 4.82 10.37 -1.36
CA SER A 141 5.07 11.06 -0.08
C SER A 141 6.21 10.47 0.76
N HIS A 142 6.77 9.32 0.38
CA HIS A 142 7.98 8.74 0.98
C HIS A 142 9.25 9.01 0.14
N GLN A 143 9.16 9.73 -0.98
CA GLN A 143 10.30 10.15 -1.79
C GLN A 143 10.83 11.47 -1.22
N PRO A 144 12.06 11.54 -0.70
CA PRO A 144 12.57 12.80 -0.15
C PRO A 144 12.56 13.95 -1.19
N LEU A 145 12.94 13.68 -2.43
CA LEU A 145 12.93 14.65 -3.54
C LEU A 145 11.51 15.04 -3.99
N HIS A 146 10.45 14.31 -3.62
CA HIS A 146 9.05 14.77 -3.82
C HIS A 146 8.60 15.71 -2.70
N LEU A 147 9.46 15.95 -1.71
CA LEU A 147 9.16 16.79 -0.54
C LEU A 147 9.91 18.14 -0.55
N THR A 148 10.48 18.56 -1.69
CA THR A 148 11.39 19.72 -1.71
C THR A 148 11.34 20.53 -3.00
N LEU A 149 11.47 21.86 -2.85
CA LEU A 149 11.76 22.81 -3.91
C LEU A 149 13.02 22.46 -4.72
N ASN A 150 13.91 21.61 -4.21
CA ASN A 150 15.13 21.14 -4.88
C ASN A 150 14.97 19.75 -5.53
N TYR A 151 13.74 19.36 -5.90
CA TYR A 151 13.41 17.99 -6.35
C TYR A 151 14.33 17.39 -7.42
N ASN A 152 14.93 18.20 -8.30
CA ASN A 152 15.82 17.75 -9.36
C ASN A 152 17.23 18.36 -9.26
N GLY A 153 17.61 18.88 -8.08
CA GLY A 153 18.93 19.46 -7.82
C GLY A 153 19.13 20.86 -8.42
N GLN A 154 18.06 21.51 -8.89
CA GLN A 154 18.12 22.81 -9.57
C GLN A 154 18.62 23.96 -8.68
N LEU A 155 18.50 23.85 -7.35
CA LEU A 155 18.97 24.86 -6.40
C LEU A 155 20.41 24.63 -5.95
N THR A 156 20.91 23.40 -6.06
CA THR A 156 22.26 23.01 -5.60
C THR A 156 23.25 22.71 -6.74
N GLY A 157 22.76 22.60 -7.98
CA GLY A 157 23.57 22.31 -9.17
C GLY A 157 23.53 20.85 -9.63
N ASN A 158 22.87 19.98 -8.88
CA ASN A 158 22.77 18.53 -9.08
C ASN A 158 21.74 18.10 -10.15
N ASN A 159 21.53 18.94 -11.18
CA ASN A 159 20.47 18.77 -12.18
C ASN A 159 20.35 17.32 -12.69
N GLY A 160 19.16 16.75 -12.62
CA GLY A 160 18.87 15.37 -13.02
C GLY A 160 18.96 14.33 -11.90
N ILE A 161 19.25 14.73 -10.67
CA ILE A 161 19.38 13.81 -9.52
C ILE A 161 18.09 13.01 -9.27
N HIS A 162 16.92 13.57 -9.58
CA HIS A 162 15.63 12.90 -9.41
C HIS A 162 15.61 11.51 -10.06
N SER A 163 15.88 11.46 -11.36
CA SER A 163 15.90 10.21 -12.14
C SER A 163 17.09 9.31 -11.80
N ARG A 164 18.26 9.89 -11.51
CA ARG A 164 19.46 9.12 -11.10
C ARG A 164 19.22 8.37 -9.81
N HIS A 165 18.59 9.02 -8.83
CA HIS A 165 18.25 8.42 -7.55
C HIS A 165 17.12 7.40 -7.69
N GLU A 166 15.93 7.82 -8.13
CA GLU A 166 14.73 7.00 -8.00
C GLU A 166 14.68 5.78 -8.92
N THR A 167 15.31 5.88 -10.10
CA THR A 167 15.18 4.88 -11.17
C THR A 167 16.51 4.17 -11.37
N GLN A 168 17.57 4.92 -11.64
CA GLN A 168 18.83 4.34 -12.09
C GLN A 168 19.59 3.67 -10.95
N MET A 169 19.57 4.28 -9.76
CA MET A 169 20.17 3.70 -8.54
C MET A 169 19.29 2.61 -7.91
N ILE A 170 17.99 2.85 -7.69
CA ILE A 170 17.15 1.94 -6.86
C ILE A 170 16.77 0.65 -7.59
N ASN A 171 16.32 0.73 -8.85
CA ASN A 171 15.72 -0.42 -9.55
C ASN A 171 16.59 -1.69 -9.58
N PRO A 172 17.93 -1.62 -9.78
CA PRO A 172 18.79 -2.80 -9.73
C PRO A 172 18.79 -3.57 -8.40
N TYR A 173 18.47 -2.90 -7.29
CA TYR A 173 18.55 -3.46 -5.94
C TYR A 173 17.18 -3.75 -5.32
N LEU A 174 16.09 -3.27 -5.90
CA LEU A 174 14.75 -3.32 -5.32
C LEU A 174 14.32 -4.75 -4.92
N SER A 175 14.57 -5.74 -5.77
CA SER A 175 14.25 -7.16 -5.48
C SER A 175 15.18 -7.83 -4.46
N GLN A 176 16.28 -7.17 -4.08
CA GLN A 176 17.27 -7.65 -3.13
C GLN A 176 17.08 -7.05 -1.73
N LEU A 177 16.24 -6.02 -1.61
CA LEU A 177 15.96 -5.38 -0.34
C LEU A 177 15.35 -6.38 0.65
N SER A 178 15.81 -6.31 1.90
CA SER A 178 15.08 -6.94 3.00
C SER A 178 13.69 -6.33 3.12
N LEU A 179 12.72 -7.09 3.60
CA LEU A 179 11.37 -6.59 3.87
C LEU A 179 11.24 -6.10 5.31
N PRO A 180 10.34 -5.13 5.59
CA PRO A 180 10.15 -4.63 6.95
C PRO A 180 9.61 -5.71 7.89
N THR A 181 9.72 -5.45 9.19
CA THR A 181 9.00 -6.20 10.22
C THR A 181 7.88 -5.33 10.78
N GLY A 182 6.78 -5.94 11.22
CA GLY A 182 5.63 -5.22 11.78
C GLY A 182 4.33 -5.57 11.07
N THR A 183 3.34 -4.70 11.21
CA THR A 183 2.02 -4.79 10.58
C THR A 183 1.45 -3.37 10.44
N GLY A 184 0.59 -3.15 9.45
CA GLY A 184 -0.17 -1.93 9.32
C GLY A 184 -1.03 -1.68 10.56
N ILE A 185 -1.06 -0.44 11.02
CA ILE A 185 -1.82 -0.01 12.20
C ILE A 185 -2.97 0.92 11.80
N TYR A 186 -3.96 1.03 12.68
CA TYR A 186 -5.01 2.02 12.52
C TYR A 186 -4.46 3.42 12.85
N TRP A 187 -4.78 4.40 12.02
CA TRP A 187 -4.47 5.81 12.25
C TRP A 187 -5.74 6.57 12.63
N PRO A 188 -5.86 7.06 13.89
CA PRO A 188 -7.00 7.87 14.31
C PRO A 188 -7.12 9.20 13.58
N ASN A 189 -6.01 9.70 13.05
CA ASN A 189 -5.94 10.88 12.20
C ASN A 189 -4.92 10.62 11.09
N VAL A 190 -5.42 10.54 9.84
CA VAL A 190 -4.59 10.23 8.67
C VAL A 190 -3.65 11.38 8.36
N ILE A 191 -4.15 12.62 8.27
CA ILE A 191 -3.32 13.77 7.88
C ILE A 191 -2.19 14.04 8.87
N ASP A 192 -2.44 13.93 10.18
CA ASP A 192 -1.39 14.07 11.20
C ASP A 192 -0.32 12.97 11.06
N SER A 193 -0.73 11.74 10.76
CA SER A 193 0.19 10.62 10.56
C SER A 193 1.02 10.79 9.29
N VAL A 194 0.43 11.40 8.26
CA VAL A 194 1.12 11.71 7.00
C VAL A 194 2.20 12.76 7.20
N PHE A 195 1.87 13.89 7.83
CA PHE A 195 2.87 14.91 8.12
C PHE A 195 3.99 14.40 9.04
N LEU A 196 3.66 13.53 10.01
CA LEU A 196 4.66 12.93 10.89
C LEU A 196 5.74 12.16 10.12
N TYR A 197 5.37 11.29 9.17
CA TYR A 197 6.40 10.57 8.42
C TYR A 197 7.09 11.46 7.38
N ILE A 198 6.41 12.48 6.84
CA ILE A 198 7.04 13.45 5.93
C ILE A 198 8.15 14.22 6.66
N GLU A 199 7.92 14.63 7.90
CA GLU A 199 8.94 15.26 8.75
C GLU A 199 10.16 14.34 8.98
N GLU A 200 9.95 13.02 9.04
CA GLU A 200 11.03 12.04 9.19
C GLU A 200 11.79 11.75 7.88
N ILE A 201 11.11 11.81 6.73
CA ILE A 201 11.66 11.51 5.40
C ILE A 201 12.35 12.74 4.78
N TYR A 202 11.79 13.94 4.93
CA TYR A 202 12.30 15.17 4.32
C TYR A 202 13.82 15.39 4.55
N PRO A 203 14.38 15.18 5.76
CA PRO A 203 15.82 15.35 5.98
C PRO A 203 16.74 14.50 5.09
N TYR A 204 16.21 13.44 4.44
CA TYR A 204 17.00 12.60 3.54
C TYR A 204 17.33 13.30 2.21
N VAL A 205 16.67 14.42 1.87
CA VAL A 205 17.02 15.25 0.71
C VAL A 205 18.50 15.62 0.74
N ASP A 206 18.98 16.12 1.88
CA ASP A 206 20.38 16.53 2.02
C ASP A 206 21.34 15.35 1.85
N SER A 207 20.95 14.17 2.32
CA SER A 207 21.76 12.95 2.18
C SER A 207 21.88 12.54 0.71
N ILE A 208 20.80 12.65 -0.07
CA ILE A 208 20.81 12.37 -1.51
C ILE A 208 21.72 13.35 -2.25
N ILE A 209 21.66 14.64 -1.95
CA ILE A 209 22.50 15.66 -2.59
C ILE A 209 23.98 15.45 -2.25
N ILE A 210 24.30 15.18 -0.98
CA ILE A 210 25.68 14.90 -0.55
C ILE A 210 26.23 13.65 -1.24
N ALA A 211 25.43 12.59 -1.35
CA ALA A 211 25.84 11.37 -2.06
C ALA A 211 26.06 11.63 -3.56
N ASP A 212 25.22 12.44 -4.20
CA ASP A 212 25.38 12.83 -5.61
C ASP A 212 26.70 13.58 -5.84
N ASP A 213 27.01 14.56 -4.99
CA ASP A 213 28.27 15.32 -5.07
C ASP A 213 29.49 14.41 -4.88
N LEU A 214 29.44 13.52 -3.89
CA LEU A 214 30.51 12.55 -3.62
C LEU A 214 30.74 11.61 -4.81
N ALA A 215 29.66 11.05 -5.36
CA ALA A 215 29.71 10.14 -6.49
C ALA A 215 30.16 10.85 -7.78
N TYR A 216 29.65 12.06 -8.05
CA TYR A 216 30.02 12.86 -9.21
C TYR A 216 31.50 13.25 -9.21
N ALA A 217 32.07 13.56 -8.04
CA ALA A 217 33.49 13.85 -7.90
C ALA A 217 34.39 12.68 -8.31
N GLN A 218 33.90 11.44 -8.19
CA GLN A 218 34.63 10.23 -8.60
C GLN A 218 34.34 9.81 -10.05
N ASP A 219 33.10 10.02 -10.53
CA ASP A 219 32.66 9.63 -11.87
C ASP A 219 31.63 10.63 -12.44
N PRO A 220 32.10 11.70 -13.11
CA PRO A 220 31.22 12.76 -13.63
C PRO A 220 30.42 12.36 -14.87
N ASN A 221 30.65 11.15 -15.41
CA ASN A 221 29.87 10.62 -16.53
C ASN A 221 28.67 9.78 -16.08
N TYR A 222 28.42 9.69 -14.77
CA TYR A 222 27.33 8.89 -14.19
C TYR A 222 27.41 7.41 -14.60
N GLY A 223 28.62 6.84 -14.56
CA GLY A 223 28.86 5.43 -14.87
C GLY A 223 28.65 4.49 -13.67
N ALA A 224 29.17 3.26 -13.77
CA ALA A 224 29.01 2.25 -12.73
C ALA A 224 29.63 2.67 -11.38
N THR A 225 30.75 3.41 -11.40
CA THR A 225 31.39 3.90 -10.17
C THR A 225 30.49 4.88 -9.44
N TYR A 226 29.83 5.78 -10.18
CA TYR A 226 28.87 6.73 -9.62
C TYR A 226 27.73 6.00 -8.89
N TYR A 227 27.05 5.05 -9.55
CA TYR A 227 25.91 4.35 -8.92
C TYR A 227 26.31 3.43 -7.77
N ASN A 228 27.51 2.85 -7.81
CA ASN A 228 28.02 2.07 -6.68
C ASN A 228 28.23 2.94 -5.44
N ILE A 229 28.75 4.16 -5.59
CA ILE A 229 28.92 5.10 -4.48
C ILE A 229 27.55 5.57 -3.99
N MET A 230 26.67 5.99 -4.88
CA MET A 230 25.29 6.38 -4.54
C MET A 230 24.59 5.30 -3.70
N TRP A 231 24.66 4.04 -4.15
CA TRP A 231 24.07 2.93 -3.40
C TRP A 231 24.72 2.71 -2.03
N GLN A 232 26.06 2.73 -1.95
CA GLN A 232 26.78 2.55 -0.68
C GLN A 232 26.41 3.62 0.36
N GLU A 233 26.21 4.86 -0.06
CA GLU A 233 25.84 5.96 0.84
C GLU A 233 24.35 5.93 1.22
N LEU A 234 23.47 5.48 0.31
CA LEU A 234 22.03 5.65 0.45
C LEU A 234 21.24 4.37 0.74
N GLU A 235 21.84 3.18 0.67
CA GLU A 235 21.15 1.89 0.82
C GLU A 235 20.28 1.86 2.09
N ASN A 236 20.83 2.26 3.23
CA ASN A 236 20.11 2.22 4.50
C ASN A 236 18.90 3.18 4.52
N LEU A 237 19.08 4.43 4.06
CA LEU A 237 18.01 5.43 4.03
C LEU A 237 16.92 5.07 3.00
N THR A 238 17.34 4.55 1.84
CA THR A 238 16.44 4.04 0.80
C THR A 238 15.60 2.88 1.35
N THR A 239 16.24 1.93 2.03
CA THR A 239 15.56 0.78 2.65
C THR A 239 14.56 1.24 3.70
N ILE A 240 14.93 2.17 4.57
CA ILE A 240 14.03 2.74 5.59
C ILE A 240 12.82 3.43 4.94
N SER A 241 13.04 4.22 3.88
CA SER A 241 11.97 4.95 3.18
C SER A 241 10.96 3.99 2.53
N ILE A 242 11.46 2.96 1.85
CA ILE A 242 10.61 1.92 1.23
C ILE A 242 9.90 1.08 2.28
N HIS A 243 10.56 0.73 3.39
CA HIS A 243 9.94 0.03 4.53
C HIS A 243 8.78 0.81 5.12
N LYS A 244 8.99 2.11 5.33
CA LYS A 244 7.94 3.02 5.79
C LYS A 244 6.81 3.10 4.79
N ALA A 245 7.10 3.25 3.49
CA ALA A 245 6.07 3.29 2.45
C ALA A 245 5.17 2.03 2.47
N ILE A 246 5.77 0.84 2.59
CA ILE A 246 5.05 -0.44 2.68
C ILE A 246 4.15 -0.48 3.93
N LEU A 247 4.69 -0.18 5.11
CA LEU A 247 3.95 -0.26 6.37
C LEU A 247 2.87 0.83 6.48
N ASN A 248 3.15 2.02 5.96
CA ASN A 248 2.23 3.15 5.96
C ASN A 248 1.10 2.92 4.96
N LEU A 249 1.37 2.37 3.77
CA LEU A 249 0.31 1.95 2.85
C LEU A 249 -0.60 0.87 3.47
N ALA A 250 -0.02 -0.13 4.13
CA ALA A 250 -0.81 -1.12 4.86
C ALA A 250 -1.65 -0.48 5.97
N SER A 251 -1.12 0.54 6.66
CA SER A 251 -1.83 1.31 7.69
C SER A 251 -2.98 2.14 7.10
N LEU A 252 -2.78 2.75 5.93
CA LEU A 252 -3.80 3.52 5.21
C LEU A 252 -4.96 2.62 4.76
N TRP A 253 -4.67 1.49 4.11
CA TRP A 253 -5.69 0.50 3.73
C TRP A 253 -6.45 -0.04 4.94
N ARG A 254 -5.74 -0.36 6.03
CA ARG A 254 -6.35 -0.80 7.29
C ARG A 254 -7.24 0.27 7.90
N THR A 255 -6.77 1.51 7.93
CA THR A 255 -7.52 2.65 8.45
C THR A 255 -8.80 2.85 7.65
N ALA A 256 -8.72 2.80 6.32
CA ALA A 256 -9.89 2.91 5.47
C ALA A 256 -10.92 1.79 5.73
N TRP A 257 -10.43 0.56 5.84
CA TRP A 257 -11.26 -0.62 6.11
C TRP A 257 -11.94 -0.57 7.49
N GLU A 258 -11.21 -0.21 8.54
CA GLU A 258 -11.78 -0.06 9.89
C GLU A 258 -12.79 1.10 9.94
N ASN A 259 -12.50 2.23 9.30
CA ASN A 259 -13.44 3.36 9.18
C ASN A 259 -14.71 2.98 8.40
N ALA A 260 -14.60 2.07 7.43
CA ALA A 260 -15.74 1.53 6.69
C ALA A 260 -16.60 0.56 7.49
N GLY A 261 -16.24 0.25 8.75
CA GLY A 261 -16.93 -0.75 9.57
C GLY A 261 -16.46 -2.18 9.32
N SER A 262 -15.23 -2.35 8.83
CA SER A 262 -14.60 -3.65 8.54
C SER A 262 -15.40 -4.57 7.59
N PRO A 263 -15.91 -4.05 6.45
CA PRO A 263 -16.76 -4.83 5.55
C PRO A 263 -15.97 -5.93 4.83
N SER A 264 -16.67 -6.99 4.40
CA SER A 264 -16.10 -8.05 3.57
C SER A 264 -16.48 -7.88 2.09
N PRO A 265 -15.53 -8.05 1.13
CA PRO A 265 -15.83 -8.03 -0.31
C PRO A 265 -16.77 -9.11 -0.78
N LEU A 266 -16.94 -10.18 0.01
CA LEU A 266 -17.85 -11.28 -0.31
C LEU A 266 -19.31 -10.98 0.08
N GLY A 267 -19.63 -9.75 0.51
CA GLY A 267 -20.98 -9.38 0.95
C GLY A 267 -21.40 -10.11 2.22
N ILE A 268 -20.44 -10.45 3.08
CA ILE A 268 -20.71 -11.06 4.38
C ILE A 268 -20.67 -9.94 5.42
N ASP A 269 -21.80 -9.27 5.54
CA ASP A 269 -22.09 -8.35 6.64
C ASP A 269 -22.25 -9.19 7.92
N GLU A 270 -21.36 -9.00 8.89
CA GLU A 270 -21.44 -9.66 10.20
C GLU A 270 -22.72 -9.27 10.96
N ASN A 271 -23.39 -8.19 10.51
CA ASN A 271 -24.73 -7.82 10.95
C ASN A 271 -25.80 -8.42 10.02
N ASN A 272 -26.06 -9.71 10.21
CA ASN A 272 -27.33 -10.34 9.84
C ASN A 272 -27.65 -10.39 8.33
N GLN A 273 -26.64 -10.43 7.45
CA GLN A 273 -26.86 -10.83 6.06
C GLN A 273 -26.76 -12.35 5.90
N ILE A 274 -27.89 -12.94 5.52
CA ILE A 274 -27.99 -14.32 5.05
C ILE A 274 -27.06 -14.45 3.85
N PRO A 275 -26.02 -15.32 3.88
CA PRO A 275 -25.18 -15.55 2.71
C PRO A 275 -26.05 -15.82 1.48
N ASN A 276 -25.82 -15.16 0.35
CA ASN A 276 -26.67 -15.35 -0.84
C ASN A 276 -26.53 -16.78 -1.44
N GLN A 277 -25.41 -17.44 -1.15
CA GLN A 277 -25.13 -18.81 -1.57
C GLN A 277 -24.28 -19.57 -0.54
N HIS A 278 -24.33 -20.89 -0.61
CA HIS A 278 -23.37 -21.73 0.10
C HIS A 278 -22.00 -21.62 -0.58
N PHE A 279 -20.93 -21.47 0.20
CA PHE A 279 -19.56 -21.53 -0.32
C PHE A 279 -18.61 -22.14 0.70
N LEU A 280 -17.53 -22.74 0.19
CA LEU A 280 -16.35 -23.14 0.94
C LEU A 280 -15.18 -22.29 0.44
N ALA A 281 -14.40 -21.68 1.33
CA ALA A 281 -13.22 -20.88 0.99
C ALA A 281 -11.95 -21.74 0.96
N ASP A 282 -10.86 -21.19 0.40
CA ASP A 282 -9.55 -21.81 0.52
C ASP A 282 -9.07 -21.85 1.99
N ALA A 283 -8.38 -22.93 2.35
CA ALA A 283 -7.73 -23.04 3.65
C ALA A 283 -6.58 -22.03 3.74
N TYR A 284 -6.47 -21.31 4.86
CA TYR A 284 -5.38 -20.35 5.08
C TYR A 284 -4.77 -20.50 6.49
N PRO A 285 -3.43 -20.56 6.62
CA PRO A 285 -2.43 -20.61 5.54
C PRO A 285 -2.56 -21.88 4.66
N ASN A 286 -2.03 -21.84 3.44
CA ASN A 286 -1.89 -23.00 2.54
C ASN A 286 -0.79 -22.71 1.48
N PRO A 287 0.38 -23.39 1.51
CA PRO A 287 0.68 -24.52 2.37
C PRO A 287 0.73 -24.17 3.87
N PHE A 288 0.43 -25.12 4.75
CA PHE A 288 0.30 -24.88 6.20
C PHE A 288 1.21 -25.79 7.03
N ASN A 289 1.55 -25.37 8.26
CA ASN A 289 2.34 -26.16 9.22
C ASN A 289 2.03 -25.79 10.69
N PRO A 290 1.52 -26.71 11.53
CA PRO A 290 0.64 -27.83 11.19
C PRO A 290 -0.83 -27.41 11.20
N THR A 291 -1.14 -26.12 11.40
CA THR A 291 -2.52 -25.62 11.53
C THR A 291 -2.93 -24.74 10.36
N THR A 292 -4.18 -24.87 9.93
CA THR A 292 -4.83 -23.98 8.96
C THR A 292 -6.27 -23.70 9.39
N ARG A 293 -6.87 -22.67 8.82
CA ARG A 293 -8.25 -22.26 9.05
C ARG A 293 -9.06 -22.44 7.79
N ILE A 294 -10.24 -23.06 7.91
CA ILE A 294 -11.18 -23.30 6.81
C ILE A 294 -12.44 -22.48 7.09
N ASN A 295 -12.78 -21.59 6.16
CA ASN A 295 -13.95 -20.73 6.24
C ASN A 295 -15.03 -21.22 5.27
N TYR A 296 -16.31 -21.12 5.65
CA TYR A 296 -17.45 -21.43 4.79
C TYR A 296 -18.69 -20.67 5.21
N ALA A 297 -19.68 -20.54 4.33
CA ALA A 297 -20.96 -19.93 4.67
C ALA A 297 -22.17 -20.72 4.18
N LEU A 298 -23.30 -20.51 4.87
CA LEU A 298 -24.56 -21.19 4.64
C LEU A 298 -25.67 -20.19 4.31
N SER A 299 -26.21 -20.25 3.09
CA SER A 299 -27.36 -19.42 2.72
C SER A 299 -28.68 -19.86 3.37
N HIS A 300 -28.79 -21.15 3.72
CA HIS A 300 -29.93 -21.69 4.46
C HIS A 300 -29.45 -22.57 5.60
N SER A 301 -30.25 -22.62 6.67
CA SER A 301 -29.98 -23.54 7.79
C SER A 301 -30.07 -24.99 7.30
N GLY A 302 -29.15 -25.85 7.73
CA GLY A 302 -29.09 -27.22 7.24
C GLY A 302 -28.11 -28.09 8.01
N PHE A 303 -28.18 -29.39 7.76
CA PHE A 303 -27.18 -30.33 8.27
C PHE A 303 -25.90 -30.21 7.44
N VAL A 304 -24.80 -29.84 8.10
CA VAL A 304 -23.49 -29.59 7.49
C VAL A 304 -22.52 -30.70 7.88
N THR A 305 -21.70 -31.11 6.93
CA THR A 305 -20.54 -31.96 7.20
C THR A 305 -19.30 -31.36 6.52
N LEU A 306 -18.27 -31.07 7.30
CA LEU A 306 -16.95 -30.66 6.80
C LEU A 306 -15.95 -31.77 7.12
N THR A 307 -15.44 -32.44 6.10
CA THR A 307 -14.58 -33.64 6.25
C THR A 307 -13.30 -33.49 5.46
N ILE A 308 -12.19 -33.87 6.09
CA ILE A 308 -10.84 -33.94 5.52
C ILE A 308 -10.59 -35.33 4.97
N TYR A 309 -10.00 -35.40 3.77
CA TYR A 309 -9.65 -36.62 3.04
C TYR A 309 -8.18 -36.62 2.64
N ASP A 310 -7.58 -37.80 2.55
CA ASP A 310 -6.27 -38.00 1.96
C ASP A 310 -6.34 -38.13 0.42
N LEU A 311 -5.19 -38.31 -0.23
CA LEU A 311 -5.07 -38.52 -1.69
C LEU A 311 -5.83 -39.75 -2.21
N TRP A 312 -6.09 -40.73 -1.35
CA TRP A 312 -6.82 -41.96 -1.70
C TRP A 312 -8.34 -41.80 -1.50
N GLY A 313 -8.80 -40.64 -1.03
CA GLY A 313 -10.19 -40.38 -0.69
C GLY A 313 -10.63 -41.01 0.64
N SER A 314 -9.70 -41.49 1.47
CA SER A 314 -10.00 -41.98 2.81
C SER A 314 -10.29 -40.80 3.73
N THR A 315 -11.30 -40.94 4.59
CA THR A 315 -11.62 -39.91 5.59
C THR A 315 -10.53 -39.87 6.66
N VAL A 316 -9.90 -38.71 6.81
CA VAL A 316 -8.88 -38.44 7.83
C VAL A 316 -9.54 -37.95 9.10
N GLN A 317 -10.39 -36.94 9.00
CA GLN A 317 -11.07 -36.32 10.13
C GLN A 317 -12.33 -35.58 9.68
N THR A 318 -13.40 -35.65 10.47
CA THR A 318 -14.57 -34.78 10.29
C THR A 318 -14.48 -33.63 11.29
N LEU A 319 -14.41 -32.40 10.79
CA LEU A 319 -14.26 -31.19 11.60
C LEU A 319 -15.62 -30.65 12.08
N VAL A 320 -16.65 -30.80 11.25
CA VAL A 320 -18.02 -30.40 11.56
C VAL A 320 -18.97 -31.49 11.10
N SER A 321 -19.93 -31.85 11.95
CA SER A 321 -21.05 -32.71 11.59
C SER A 321 -22.25 -32.35 12.47
N GLY A 322 -23.21 -31.61 11.91
CA GLY A 322 -24.35 -31.16 12.70
C GLY A 322 -25.23 -30.17 11.97
N PHE A 323 -26.39 -29.88 12.58
CA PHE A 323 -27.27 -28.82 12.09
C PHE A 323 -26.70 -27.44 12.44
N GLN A 324 -26.56 -26.59 11.43
CA GLN A 324 -26.09 -25.21 11.57
C GLN A 324 -27.13 -24.25 11.00
N LYS A 325 -27.26 -23.09 11.64
CA LYS A 325 -28.14 -22.02 11.13
C LYS A 325 -27.49 -21.36 9.91
N THR A 326 -28.26 -20.59 9.15
CA THR A 326 -27.67 -19.69 8.14
C THR A 326 -26.64 -18.77 8.79
N GLY A 327 -25.54 -18.48 8.06
CA GLY A 327 -24.43 -17.66 8.55
C GLY A 327 -23.06 -18.15 8.06
N SER A 328 -22.02 -17.47 8.49
CA SER A 328 -20.62 -17.78 8.18
C SER A 328 -19.95 -18.49 9.35
N TYR A 329 -19.03 -19.40 9.04
CA TYR A 329 -18.38 -20.28 9.98
C TYR A 329 -16.88 -20.38 9.69
N SER A 330 -16.10 -20.50 10.75
CA SER A 330 -14.65 -20.69 10.68
C SER A 330 -14.23 -21.86 11.56
N VAL A 331 -13.42 -22.76 11.00
CA VAL A 331 -13.00 -23.99 11.68
C VAL A 331 -11.50 -24.17 11.55
N ASN A 332 -10.83 -24.35 12.69
CA ASN A 332 -9.41 -24.64 12.73
C ASN A 332 -9.15 -26.13 12.50
N PHE A 333 -8.19 -26.44 11.64
CA PHE A 333 -7.69 -27.77 11.40
C PHE A 333 -6.24 -27.88 11.89
N ASN A 334 -5.96 -28.83 12.78
CA ASN A 334 -4.62 -29.14 13.27
C ASN A 334 -4.19 -30.52 12.77
N ALA A 335 -3.16 -30.53 11.92
CA ALA A 335 -2.64 -31.72 11.26
C ALA A 335 -1.34 -32.23 11.90
N SER A 336 -1.08 -31.96 13.17
CA SER A 336 0.16 -32.38 13.85
C SER A 336 0.39 -33.91 13.86
N GLY A 337 -0.63 -34.72 13.60
CA GLY A 337 -0.52 -36.18 13.47
C GLY A 337 -0.33 -36.70 12.04
N LEU A 338 -0.27 -35.81 11.04
CA LEU A 338 -0.31 -36.18 9.62
C LEU A 338 1.04 -35.99 8.92
N SER A 339 1.21 -36.69 7.79
CA SER A 339 2.38 -36.62 6.90
C SER A 339 2.31 -35.39 6.00
N SER A 340 3.44 -34.78 5.63
CA SER A 340 3.45 -33.75 4.58
C SER A 340 2.84 -34.28 3.29
N GLY A 341 2.04 -33.47 2.61
CA GLY A 341 1.34 -33.90 1.40
C GLY A 341 0.08 -33.10 1.11
N VAL A 342 -0.63 -33.52 0.06
CA VAL A 342 -1.89 -32.92 -0.36
C VAL A 342 -3.06 -33.60 0.36
N TYR A 343 -3.95 -32.78 0.88
CA TYR A 343 -5.21 -33.18 1.49
C TYR A 343 -6.37 -32.48 0.79
N PHE A 344 -7.55 -33.08 0.88
CA PHE A 344 -8.79 -32.47 0.39
C PHE A 344 -9.72 -32.21 1.56
N TYR A 345 -10.53 -31.16 1.47
CA TYR A 345 -11.59 -30.91 2.42
C TYR A 345 -12.88 -30.64 1.66
N LYS A 346 -13.96 -31.23 2.17
CA LYS A 346 -15.26 -31.25 1.51
C LYS A 346 -16.32 -30.73 2.45
N LEU A 347 -17.05 -29.73 1.98
CA LEU A 347 -18.24 -29.23 2.63
C LEU A 347 -19.46 -29.84 1.96
N LYS A 348 -20.32 -30.49 2.74
CA LYS A 348 -21.63 -30.98 2.30
C LYS A 348 -22.72 -30.31 3.12
N VAL A 349 -23.74 -29.76 2.47
CA VAL A 349 -24.93 -29.20 3.11
C VAL A 349 -26.16 -29.94 2.59
N GLY A 350 -26.83 -30.69 3.48
CA GLY A 350 -27.95 -31.55 3.12
C GLY A 350 -27.60 -32.49 1.96
N ASN A 351 -28.49 -32.58 0.96
CA ASN A 351 -28.27 -33.36 -0.27
C ASN A 351 -28.13 -32.47 -1.52
N TYR A 352 -28.01 -31.15 -1.37
CA TYR A 352 -28.12 -30.20 -2.47
C TYR A 352 -26.86 -29.37 -2.72
N PHE A 353 -25.91 -29.34 -1.79
CA PHE A 353 -24.64 -28.62 -1.97
C PHE A 353 -23.46 -29.50 -1.54
N VAL A 354 -22.46 -29.59 -2.40
CA VAL A 354 -21.17 -30.24 -2.13
C VAL A 354 -20.08 -29.41 -2.81
N ASP A 355 -19.09 -28.99 -2.05
CA ASP A 355 -17.87 -28.33 -2.55
C ASP A 355 -16.64 -29.04 -1.99
N THR A 356 -15.58 -29.16 -2.79
CA THR A 356 -14.33 -29.84 -2.43
C THR A 356 -13.14 -29.02 -2.90
N ARG A 357 -12.24 -28.73 -1.97
CA ARG A 357 -11.01 -27.98 -2.23
C ARG A 357 -9.78 -28.74 -1.73
N LYS A 358 -8.59 -28.30 -2.15
CA LYS A 358 -7.30 -28.93 -1.83
C LYS A 358 -6.48 -28.03 -0.89
N MET A 359 -5.67 -28.64 -0.05
CA MET A 359 -4.69 -27.98 0.81
C MET A 359 -3.39 -28.80 0.88
N MET A 360 -2.28 -28.14 1.19
CA MET A 360 -0.95 -28.73 1.25
C MET A 360 -0.36 -28.56 2.66
N LEU A 361 -0.08 -29.67 3.33
CA LEU A 361 0.64 -29.69 4.59
C LEU A 361 2.14 -29.75 4.32
N LEU A 362 2.88 -28.78 4.86
CA LEU A 362 4.34 -28.80 4.93
C LEU A 362 4.76 -29.09 6.37
N ARG A 363 5.79 -29.92 6.52
CA ARG A 363 6.52 -30.10 7.78
C ARG A 363 8.00 -29.98 7.51
#